data_AF-A0A838EM97-F1
#
_entry.id   AF-A0A838EM97-F1
#
_cell.length_a   1.000
_cell.length_b   1.000
_cell.length_c   1.000
_cell.angle_alpha   90.00
_cell.angle_beta   90.00
_cell.angle_gamma   90.00
#
_symmetry.space_group_name_H-M   'P 1'
#
loop_
_entity.id
_entity.type
_entity.pdbx_description
1 polymer ?
#
loop_
_entity_poly.entity_id
_entity_poly.type
_entity_poly.pdbx_seq_one_letter_code
_entity_poly.pdbx_strand_id
1 'polypeptide(L)'
;MQQQPRLMMAKQASSQRPFQHIFQFFSSACSMVLILSFVVACGSSTPSSSTGTSNGKITLTEMDYWSVPAQGATLSKLFGQYQKLHPNIVIQRNAVPFANLLPKADQEAASHTLPNIMALDNPDVAQFAATGALTPLDSYMQGHFSDSDFYSGPLTTMKYQNKTYSIPVGNNDLALFYNKKVLAAAKIQPPTTWSELEADAKALTHGNTYGFAFSAPANEQATFQFEPFLWSNNGDLSKVDSSASVAALQVLVNMIQQGSASKGALNWGQPDVATQFGEGNAALMENGPWEIPALEQQYHMKFGVDFGVVPMPVPQAGAQPVVPLGGEAWTIPVNSDTAVTKASWDLVNWLEQPDQLRQLDEGFGYIPAIKSTAALVLKDNPTLQVFADEFNTARARTAQLGAKYPKVSEAIWTAEQSALTGSHSSQAALTQAQQQIATILNG
;
A
#
# COMPACT_ATOMS: atom_id res chain seq x y z
N MET A 1 -38.22 42.87 -53.65
CA MET A 1 -39.00 41.69 -53.21
C MET A 1 -38.74 41.58 -51.71
N GLN A 2 -39.58 42.17 -50.84
CA GLN A 2 -40.72 41.51 -50.15
C GLN A 2 -40.31 40.14 -49.55
N GLN A 3 -40.54 39.74 -48.30
CA GLN A 3 -41.25 40.22 -47.10
C GLN A 3 -40.80 39.27 -45.96
N GLN A 4 -40.76 39.70 -44.69
CA GLN A 4 -40.93 38.81 -43.51
C GLN A 4 -42.45 38.67 -43.19
N PRO A 5 -42.96 37.90 -42.19
CA PRO A 5 -42.47 36.75 -41.39
C PRO A 5 -43.57 35.63 -41.23
N ARG A 6 -43.32 34.53 -40.48
CA ARG A 6 -44.22 33.98 -39.41
C ARG A 6 -43.91 32.54 -38.96
N LEU A 7 -44.04 32.36 -37.63
CA LEU A 7 -44.27 31.14 -36.84
C LEU A 7 -45.38 30.24 -37.40
N MET A 8 -45.22 28.91 -37.31
CA MET A 8 -46.30 27.99 -36.89
C MET A 8 -45.73 26.69 -36.29
N MET A 9 -46.21 26.34 -35.10
CA MET A 9 -46.19 24.98 -34.55
C MET A 9 -47.23 24.11 -35.26
N ALA A 10 -46.93 22.83 -35.48
CA ALA A 10 -47.94 21.78 -35.63
C ALA A 10 -47.42 20.44 -35.09
N LYS A 11 -48.23 19.83 -34.21
CA LYS A 11 -48.13 18.47 -33.67
C LYS A 11 -48.66 17.44 -34.68
N GLN A 12 -48.04 16.26 -34.76
CA GLN A 12 -48.64 14.93 -34.97
C GLN A 12 -47.50 13.88 -34.92
N ALA A 13 -47.33 13.05 -33.88
CA ALA A 13 -48.11 11.89 -33.41
C ALA A 13 -47.98 10.62 -34.28
N SER A 14 -47.49 9.54 -33.64
CA SER A 14 -47.45 8.11 -34.05
C SER A 14 -46.51 7.75 -35.22
N SER A 15 -45.71 6.69 -35.19
CA SER A 15 -46.05 5.33 -34.75
C SER A 15 -44.86 4.57 -34.14
N GLN A 16 -45.21 3.79 -33.13
CA GLN A 16 -44.43 2.75 -32.49
C GLN A 16 -44.02 1.58 -33.42
N ARG A 17 -42.98 0.85 -32.95
CA ARG A 17 -42.81 -0.63 -32.92
C ARG A 17 -41.91 -1.32 -33.96
N PRO A 18 -41.38 -2.52 -33.62
CA PRO A 18 -39.99 -2.91 -33.84
C PRO A 18 -39.88 -4.10 -34.81
N PHE A 19 -38.66 -4.41 -35.26
CA PHE A 19 -38.40 -5.65 -36.00
C PHE A 19 -37.92 -6.77 -35.06
N GLN A 20 -38.86 -7.65 -34.72
CA GLN A 20 -38.59 -9.06 -34.42
C GLN A 20 -39.52 -9.87 -35.30
N HIS A 21 -38.99 -10.76 -36.15
CA HIS A 21 -39.68 -11.93 -36.71
C HIS A 21 -38.60 -12.84 -37.34
N ILE A 22 -38.67 -14.17 -37.40
CA ILE A 22 -39.50 -15.23 -36.81
C ILE A 22 -38.80 -16.53 -37.24
N PHE A 23 -38.84 -17.54 -36.37
CA PHE A 23 -38.49 -18.95 -36.62
C PHE A 23 -39.44 -19.65 -37.60
N GLN A 24 -38.96 -20.63 -38.38
CA GLN A 24 -39.61 -21.95 -38.63
C GLN A 24 -38.74 -22.77 -39.61
N PHE A 25 -38.09 -23.86 -39.17
CA PHE A 25 -38.56 -25.27 -39.10
C PHE A 25 -38.94 -25.91 -40.45
N PHE A 26 -38.12 -26.88 -40.89
CA PHE A 26 -38.60 -28.11 -41.54
C PHE A 26 -37.69 -29.30 -41.17
N SER A 27 -38.35 -30.40 -40.84
CA SER A 27 -37.82 -31.66 -40.30
C SER A 27 -37.35 -32.66 -41.35
N SER A 28 -36.58 -33.63 -40.85
CA SER A 28 -36.62 -35.09 -41.15
C SER A 28 -35.57 -35.70 -42.08
N ALA A 29 -34.66 -36.45 -41.41
CA ALA A 29 -34.54 -37.91 -41.49
C ALA A 29 -33.22 -38.52 -42.03
N CYS A 30 -32.79 -39.53 -41.25
CA CYS A 30 -32.07 -40.75 -41.59
C CYS A 30 -30.56 -40.89 -41.25
N SER A 31 -30.35 -41.91 -40.39
CA SER A 31 -29.28 -42.92 -40.43
C SER A 31 -28.22 -42.88 -39.33
N MET A 32 -28.46 -43.75 -38.34
CA MET A 32 -27.50 -44.44 -37.47
C MET A 32 -26.25 -44.92 -38.24
N VAL A 33 -25.06 -44.58 -37.73
CA VAL A 33 -23.89 -45.47 -37.71
C VAL A 33 -23.18 -45.29 -36.36
N LEU A 34 -23.19 -46.36 -35.56
CA LEU A 34 -22.43 -46.52 -34.33
C LEU A 34 -20.97 -46.82 -34.69
N ILE A 35 -20.03 -45.96 -34.29
CA ILE A 35 -18.60 -46.32 -34.16
C ILE A 35 -18.14 -45.85 -32.79
N LEU A 36 -17.95 -46.81 -31.88
CA LEU A 36 -17.20 -46.63 -30.64
C LEU A 36 -15.73 -46.34 -30.99
N SER A 37 -15.18 -45.24 -30.49
CA SER A 37 -13.74 -45.02 -30.44
C SER A 37 -13.41 -44.40 -29.08
N PHE A 38 -12.76 -45.22 -28.24
CA PHE A 38 -12.16 -44.81 -26.98
C PHE A 38 -11.06 -43.78 -27.27
N VAL A 39 -11.25 -42.54 -26.83
CA VAL A 39 -10.14 -41.60 -26.63
C VAL A 39 -10.08 -41.30 -25.15
N VAL A 40 -9.00 -41.77 -24.53
CA VAL A 40 -8.60 -41.45 -23.16
C VAL A 40 -8.36 -39.95 -23.08
N ALA A 41 -9.32 -39.23 -22.50
CA ALA A 41 -9.15 -37.84 -22.10
C ALA A 41 -8.37 -37.83 -20.77
N CYS A 42 -7.05 -37.68 -20.85
CA CYS A 42 -6.24 -37.35 -19.68
C CYS A 42 -6.68 -35.97 -19.17
N GLY A 43 -7.18 -35.96 -17.94
CA GLY A 43 -7.61 -34.76 -17.23
C GLY A 43 -6.46 -33.75 -17.12
N SER A 44 -6.78 -32.52 -17.52
CA SER A 44 -6.02 -31.33 -17.22
C SER A 44 -6.01 -31.12 -15.70
N SER A 45 -4.92 -31.57 -15.08
CA SER A 45 -4.54 -31.19 -13.73
C SER A 45 -3.93 -29.79 -13.79
N THR A 46 -4.52 -28.89 -13.00
CA THR A 46 -3.91 -27.63 -12.56
C THR A 46 -2.51 -27.92 -12.00
N PRO A 47 -1.46 -27.18 -12.38
CA PRO A 47 -0.14 -27.42 -11.84
C PRO A 47 -0.10 -26.92 -10.39
N SER A 48 -0.13 -27.86 -9.46
CA SER A 48 0.28 -27.63 -8.07
C SER A 48 1.76 -27.21 -8.08
N SER A 49 2.04 -26.07 -7.45
CA SER A 49 3.38 -25.54 -7.20
C SER A 49 4.18 -26.50 -6.32
N SER A 50 4.87 -27.44 -6.96
CA SER A 50 5.89 -28.27 -6.32
C SER A 50 7.25 -27.58 -6.49
N THR A 51 7.70 -26.90 -5.44
CA THR A 51 9.10 -26.50 -5.29
C THR A 51 9.89 -27.76 -4.96
N GLY A 52 10.75 -28.17 -5.88
CA GLY A 52 11.61 -29.34 -5.73
C GLY A 52 12.88 -29.16 -6.55
N THR A 53 14.00 -29.55 -5.97
CA THR A 53 15.32 -29.60 -6.62
C THR A 53 15.23 -30.54 -7.82
N SER A 54 15.19 -29.99 -9.03
CA SER A 54 15.29 -30.77 -10.27
C SER A 54 16.58 -30.40 -10.99
N ASN A 55 17.41 -31.41 -11.29
CA ASN A 55 18.70 -31.25 -11.98
C ASN A 55 19.68 -30.26 -11.30
N GLY A 56 19.67 -30.16 -9.97
CA GLY A 56 20.56 -29.26 -9.21
C GLY A 56 20.16 -27.77 -9.26
N LYS A 57 19.00 -27.44 -9.82
CA LYS A 57 18.42 -26.09 -9.74
C LYS A 57 17.43 -25.96 -8.59
N ILE A 58 17.45 -24.81 -7.92
CA ILE A 58 16.49 -24.41 -6.89
C ILE A 58 15.62 -23.29 -7.46
N THR A 59 14.30 -23.46 -7.41
CA THR A 59 13.34 -22.39 -7.75
C THR A 59 12.86 -21.75 -6.46
N LEU A 60 13.09 -20.45 -6.32
CA LEU A 60 12.58 -19.61 -5.23
C LEU A 60 11.33 -18.88 -5.71
N THR A 61 10.22 -19.04 -5.00
CA THR A 61 9.03 -18.20 -5.17
C THR A 61 9.06 -17.05 -4.18
N GLU A 62 8.73 -15.86 -4.66
CA GLU A 62 8.71 -14.63 -3.88
C GLU A 62 7.34 -13.95 -4.07
N MET A 63 6.73 -13.46 -2.98
CA MET A 63 5.45 -12.76 -3.00
C MET A 63 5.56 -11.38 -2.37
N ASP A 64 5.07 -10.38 -3.11
CA ASP A 64 5.02 -8.98 -2.69
C ASP A 64 3.74 -8.28 -3.18
N TYR A 65 3.56 -7.01 -2.82
CA TYR A 65 2.50 -6.15 -3.34
C TYR A 65 2.97 -4.88 -4.05
N TRP A 66 4.26 -4.75 -4.34
CA TRP A 66 4.83 -3.55 -4.94
C TRP A 66 4.33 -3.38 -6.37
N SER A 67 3.41 -2.44 -6.52
CA SER A 67 2.64 -2.19 -7.74
C SER A 67 3.14 -0.99 -8.54
N VAL A 68 3.98 -0.13 -7.95
CA VAL A 68 4.61 0.98 -8.67
C VAL A 68 5.56 0.39 -9.73
N PRO A 69 5.44 0.77 -11.02
CA PRO A 69 6.25 0.18 -12.09
C PRO A 69 7.77 0.23 -11.83
N ALA A 70 8.26 1.32 -11.22
CA ALA A 70 9.67 1.48 -10.85
C ALA A 70 10.14 0.42 -9.84
N GLN A 71 9.32 0.09 -8.83
CA GLN A 71 9.63 -0.95 -7.85
C GLN A 71 9.75 -2.32 -8.53
N GLY A 72 8.74 -2.69 -9.33
CA GLY A 72 8.74 -3.98 -10.03
C GLY A 72 9.89 -4.14 -11.03
N ALA A 73 10.24 -3.07 -11.74
CA ALA A 73 11.39 -3.06 -12.66
C ALA A 73 12.73 -3.20 -11.92
N THR A 74 12.86 -2.50 -10.79
CA THR A 74 14.05 -2.56 -9.92
C THR A 74 14.26 -3.96 -9.36
N LEU A 75 13.21 -4.58 -8.82
CA LEU A 75 13.30 -5.92 -8.25
C LEU A 75 13.59 -6.98 -9.33
N SER A 76 12.93 -6.87 -10.50
CA SER A 76 13.20 -7.75 -11.64
C SER A 76 14.66 -7.65 -12.13
N LYS A 77 15.23 -6.44 -12.13
CA LYS A 77 16.64 -6.20 -12.47
C LYS A 77 17.57 -6.86 -11.44
N LEU A 78 17.33 -6.67 -10.15
CA LEU A 78 18.13 -7.25 -9.07
C LEU A 78 18.06 -8.79 -9.09
N PHE A 79 16.86 -9.37 -9.24
CA PHE A 79 16.70 -10.82 -9.40
C PHE A 79 17.41 -11.35 -10.66
N GLY A 80 17.40 -10.59 -11.75
CA GLY A 80 18.16 -10.92 -12.96
C GLY A 80 19.67 -10.89 -12.77
N GLN A 81 20.18 -9.95 -11.95
CA GLN A 81 21.60 -9.89 -11.58
C GLN A 81 21.99 -11.08 -10.70
N TYR A 82 21.20 -11.39 -9.67
CA TYR A 82 21.45 -12.53 -8.79
C TYR A 82 21.48 -13.85 -9.57
N GLN A 83 20.50 -14.11 -10.43
CA GLN A 83 20.45 -15.35 -11.23
C GLN A 83 21.64 -15.50 -12.20
N LYS A 84 22.25 -14.39 -12.67
CA LYS A 84 23.49 -14.44 -13.47
C LYS A 84 24.70 -14.86 -12.64
N LEU A 85 24.75 -14.45 -11.37
CA LEU A 85 25.79 -14.84 -10.43
C LEU A 85 25.58 -16.26 -9.88
N HIS A 86 24.31 -16.71 -9.84
CA HIS A 86 23.88 -17.98 -9.27
C HIS A 86 23.04 -18.77 -10.30
N PRO A 87 23.66 -19.38 -11.33
CA PRO A 87 22.95 -20.02 -12.45
C PRO A 87 22.13 -21.27 -12.05
N ASN A 88 22.31 -21.75 -10.83
CA ASN A 88 21.52 -22.81 -10.21
C ASN A 88 20.24 -22.30 -9.51
N ILE A 89 20.04 -20.99 -9.41
CA ILE A 89 18.85 -20.38 -8.81
C ILE A 89 17.93 -19.84 -9.90
N VAL A 90 16.63 -20.09 -9.75
CA VAL A 90 15.56 -19.45 -10.53
C VAL A 90 14.67 -18.70 -9.55
N ILE A 91 14.38 -17.42 -9.83
CA ILE A 91 13.51 -16.60 -8.97
C ILE A 91 12.20 -16.34 -9.71
N GLN A 92 11.08 -16.66 -9.06
CA GLN A 92 9.72 -16.41 -9.53
C GLN A 92 9.03 -15.42 -8.61
N ARG A 93 8.95 -14.17 -9.08
CA ARG A 93 8.19 -13.11 -8.42
C ARG A 93 6.70 -13.27 -8.70
N ASN A 94 5.89 -13.18 -7.65
CA ASN A 94 4.44 -13.15 -7.71
C ASN A 94 3.93 -11.90 -6.96
N ALA A 95 3.85 -10.79 -7.70
CA ALA A 95 3.25 -9.56 -7.19
C ALA A 95 1.72 -9.67 -7.17
N VAL A 96 1.09 -9.30 -6.05
CA VAL A 96 -0.37 -9.28 -5.87
C VAL A 96 -0.85 -7.88 -5.46
N PRO A 97 -2.14 -7.53 -5.61
CA PRO A 97 -2.65 -6.29 -5.04
C PRO A 97 -2.44 -6.26 -3.52
N PHE A 98 -2.15 -5.08 -2.96
CA PHE A 98 -1.94 -4.87 -1.51
C PHE A 98 -3.01 -5.55 -0.66
N ALA A 99 -4.28 -5.29 -0.96
CA ALA A 99 -5.43 -5.84 -0.22
C ALA A 99 -5.54 -7.38 -0.27
N ASN A 100 -4.82 -8.03 -1.19
CA ASN A 100 -4.87 -9.48 -1.39
C ASN A 100 -3.66 -10.20 -0.77
N LEU A 101 -2.58 -9.51 -0.38
CA LEU A 101 -1.37 -10.17 0.10
C LEU A 101 -1.63 -10.96 1.38
N LEU A 102 -2.15 -10.32 2.44
CA LEU A 102 -2.39 -11.00 3.72
C LEU A 102 -3.43 -12.13 3.61
N PRO A 103 -4.61 -11.96 2.98
CA PRO A 103 -5.55 -13.05 2.81
C PRO A 103 -4.96 -14.24 2.03
N LYS A 104 -4.13 -13.97 1.02
CA LYS A 104 -3.45 -15.02 0.25
C LYS A 104 -2.39 -15.73 1.09
N ALA A 105 -1.57 -14.98 1.83
CA ALA A 105 -0.55 -15.53 2.72
C ALA A 105 -1.17 -16.38 3.84
N ASP A 106 -2.29 -15.94 4.45
CA ASP A 106 -3.02 -16.73 5.44
C ASP A 106 -3.58 -18.03 4.85
N GLN A 107 -4.17 -17.96 3.65
CA GLN A 107 -4.66 -19.14 2.94
C GLN A 107 -3.51 -20.13 2.65
N GLU A 108 -2.39 -19.64 2.14
CA GLU A 108 -1.22 -20.45 1.80
C GLU A 108 -0.51 -21.00 3.05
N ALA A 109 -0.53 -20.26 4.17
CA ALA A 109 -0.06 -20.75 5.46
C ALA A 109 -0.91 -21.93 5.95
N ALA A 110 -2.23 -21.81 5.86
CA ALA A 110 -3.17 -22.88 6.24
C ALA A 110 -3.04 -24.14 5.37
N SER A 111 -2.67 -24.00 4.10
CA SER A 111 -2.41 -25.13 3.19
C SER A 111 -0.95 -25.61 3.18
N HIS A 112 -0.06 -25.00 3.97
CA HIS A 112 1.38 -25.27 3.96
C HIS A 112 2.05 -25.08 2.58
N THR A 113 1.62 -24.06 1.85
CA THR A 113 2.09 -23.73 0.49
C THR A 113 2.61 -22.29 0.37
N LEU A 114 3.02 -21.68 1.48
CA LEU A 114 3.65 -20.35 1.48
C LEU A 114 4.82 -20.29 0.48
N PRO A 115 5.09 -19.12 -0.12
CA PRO A 115 6.24 -18.93 -1.00
C PRO A 115 7.55 -19.04 -0.20
N ASN A 116 8.67 -19.08 -0.89
CA ASN A 116 9.98 -19.20 -0.23
C ASN A 116 10.46 -17.89 0.40
N ILE A 117 9.95 -16.75 -0.09
CA ILE A 117 10.19 -15.41 0.43
C ILE A 117 8.87 -14.63 0.36
N MET A 118 8.56 -13.83 1.38
CA MET A 118 7.49 -12.84 1.31
C MET A 118 8.01 -11.47 1.71
N ALA A 119 7.60 -10.44 0.98
CA ALA A 119 7.63 -9.06 1.46
C ALA A 119 6.35 -8.80 2.25
N LEU A 120 6.45 -8.82 3.57
CA LEU A 120 5.35 -8.44 4.46
C LEU A 120 5.49 -6.98 4.86
N ASP A 121 4.39 -6.28 5.10
CA ASP A 121 4.46 -5.02 5.83
C ASP A 121 5.01 -5.29 7.24
N ASN A 122 5.72 -4.31 7.80
CA ASN A 122 6.37 -4.46 9.10
C ASN A 122 5.45 -4.85 10.27
N PRO A 123 4.16 -4.46 10.35
CA PRO A 123 3.33 -4.81 11.48
C PRO A 123 2.82 -6.26 11.42
N ASP A 124 2.84 -6.88 10.24
CA ASP A 124 2.34 -8.24 10.02
C ASP A 124 3.37 -9.32 10.41
N VAL A 125 4.65 -8.96 10.45
CA VAL A 125 5.76 -9.88 10.77
C VAL A 125 5.50 -10.60 12.10
N ALA A 126 5.09 -9.87 13.14
CA ALA A 126 4.85 -10.44 14.46
C ALA A 126 3.67 -11.42 14.46
N GLN A 127 2.62 -11.16 13.68
CA GLN A 127 1.48 -12.07 13.55
C GLN A 127 1.89 -13.37 12.87
N PHE A 128 2.62 -13.31 11.75
CA PHE A 128 3.10 -14.50 11.05
C PHE A 128 4.16 -15.27 11.85
N ALA A 129 5.04 -14.58 12.58
CA ALA A 129 5.99 -15.23 13.48
C ALA A 129 5.28 -15.99 14.61
N ALA A 130 4.18 -15.44 15.15
CA ALA A 130 3.40 -16.08 16.21
C ALA A 130 2.74 -17.40 15.78
N THR A 131 2.45 -17.60 14.49
CA THR A 131 1.89 -18.88 13.98
C THR A 131 2.95 -19.97 13.82
N GLY A 132 4.25 -19.62 13.90
CA GLY A 132 5.35 -20.53 13.60
C GLY A 132 5.60 -20.72 12.10
N ALA A 133 4.97 -19.92 11.23
CA ALA A 133 5.12 -20.02 9.79
C ALA A 133 6.45 -19.44 9.27
N LEU A 134 7.16 -18.62 10.06
CA LEU A 134 8.40 -17.96 9.65
C LEU A 134 9.64 -18.60 10.26
N THR A 135 10.73 -18.61 9.48
CA THR A 135 12.05 -19.08 9.90
C THR A 135 12.74 -18.00 10.75
N PRO A 136 13.21 -18.32 11.98
CA PRO A 136 14.08 -17.41 12.73
C PRO A 136 15.41 -17.19 11.99
N LEU A 137 15.83 -15.93 11.87
CA LEU A 137 16.98 -15.51 11.07
C LEU A 137 18.25 -15.28 11.89
N ASP A 138 18.19 -15.37 13.23
CA ASP A 138 19.31 -15.01 14.12
C ASP A 138 20.61 -15.78 13.80
N SER A 139 20.53 -17.07 13.47
CA SER A 139 21.70 -17.86 13.07
C SER A 139 22.25 -17.49 11.69
N TYR A 140 21.37 -17.06 10.79
CA TYR A 140 21.72 -16.68 9.43
C TYR A 140 22.36 -15.29 9.36
N MET A 141 21.97 -14.38 10.26
CA MET A 141 22.54 -13.03 10.36
C MET A 141 23.97 -13.00 10.91
N GLN A 142 24.44 -14.07 11.58
CA GLN A 142 25.77 -14.10 12.20
C GLN A 142 26.87 -13.85 11.17
N GLY A 143 27.67 -12.80 11.39
CA GLY A 143 28.75 -12.39 10.49
C GLY A 143 28.31 -11.55 9.29
N HIS A 144 27.01 -11.26 9.16
CA HIS A 144 26.44 -10.45 8.09
C HIS A 144 25.87 -9.12 8.61
N PHE A 145 25.03 -9.18 9.64
CA PHE A 145 24.36 -8.02 10.22
C PHE A 145 24.40 -8.08 11.75
N SER A 146 24.35 -6.91 12.36
CA SER A 146 24.19 -6.71 13.79
C SER A 146 23.01 -5.78 14.07
N ASP A 147 22.41 -5.90 15.25
CA ASP A 147 21.35 -4.96 15.67
C ASP A 147 21.81 -3.49 15.56
N SER A 148 23.10 -3.20 15.81
CA SER A 148 23.63 -1.84 15.72
C SER A 148 23.60 -1.23 14.32
N ASP A 149 23.52 -2.04 13.27
CA ASP A 149 23.50 -1.57 11.88
C ASP A 149 22.17 -0.90 11.50
N PHE A 150 21.09 -1.26 12.20
CA PHE A 150 19.74 -0.78 11.95
C PHE A 150 19.31 0.33 12.92
N TYR A 151 18.34 1.14 12.52
CA TYR A 151 17.67 2.09 13.41
C TYR A 151 16.78 1.38 14.43
N SER A 152 16.55 2.00 15.59
CA SER A 152 15.81 1.37 16.69
C SER A 152 14.36 1.04 16.34
N GLY A 153 13.68 1.89 15.59
CA GLY A 153 12.31 1.64 15.12
C GLY A 153 12.23 0.36 14.27
N PRO A 154 12.95 0.29 13.14
CA PRO A 154 12.97 -0.91 12.28
C PRO A 154 13.42 -2.18 13.00
N LEU A 155 14.37 -2.11 13.94
CA LEU A 155 14.75 -3.28 14.75
C LEU A 155 13.59 -3.88 15.54
N THR A 156 12.67 -3.06 16.04
CA THR A 156 11.53 -3.56 16.80
C THR A 156 10.53 -4.30 15.92
N THR A 157 10.38 -3.89 14.67
CA THR A 157 9.44 -4.51 13.74
C THR A 157 9.98 -5.82 13.14
N MET A 158 11.29 -6.04 13.20
CA MET A 158 11.94 -7.28 12.79
C MET A 158 11.74 -8.46 13.75
N LYS A 159 11.37 -8.17 15.00
CA LYS A 159 11.49 -9.12 16.11
C LYS A 159 10.15 -9.58 16.66
N TYR A 160 10.10 -10.85 17.02
CA TYR A 160 9.02 -11.44 17.81
C TYR A 160 9.62 -12.33 18.89
N GLN A 161 9.21 -12.13 20.15
CA GLN A 161 9.74 -12.87 21.31
C GLN A 161 11.28 -12.96 21.35
N ASN A 162 11.97 -11.83 21.11
CA ASN A 162 13.43 -11.69 21.09
C ASN A 162 14.17 -12.50 20.02
N LYS A 163 13.47 -12.99 18.99
CA LYS A 163 14.08 -13.59 17.79
C LYS A 163 13.79 -12.75 16.58
N THR A 164 14.71 -12.76 15.63
CA THR A 164 14.59 -12.01 14.38
C THR A 164 13.88 -12.86 13.34
N TYR A 165 12.82 -12.34 12.73
CA TYR A 165 12.00 -13.07 11.75
C TYR A 165 11.95 -12.41 10.38
N SER A 166 12.51 -11.21 10.25
CA SER A 166 12.55 -10.48 9.00
C SER A 166 13.79 -9.61 8.88
N ILE A 167 14.09 -9.21 7.64
CA ILE A 167 15.08 -8.17 7.32
C ILE A 167 14.33 -7.00 6.65
N PRO A 168 14.40 -5.76 7.16
CA PRO A 168 13.67 -4.64 6.58
C PRO A 168 14.21 -4.33 5.19
N VAL A 169 13.30 -4.15 4.23
CA VAL A 169 13.64 -3.75 2.86
C VAL A 169 14.11 -2.30 2.83
N GLY A 170 13.44 -1.45 3.60
CA GLY A 170 13.66 -0.02 3.71
C GLY A 170 12.58 0.58 4.61
N ASN A 171 12.69 1.87 4.89
CA ASN A 171 11.75 2.61 5.73
C ASN A 171 11.07 3.70 4.92
N ASN A 172 9.85 4.00 5.33
CA ASN A 172 9.08 5.10 4.83
C ASN A 172 8.11 5.60 5.90
N ASP A 173 7.49 6.73 5.62
CA ASP A 173 6.43 7.37 6.39
C ASP A 173 5.60 8.24 5.44
N LEU A 174 4.70 9.06 6.01
CA LEU A 174 3.77 9.90 5.26
C LEU A 174 4.12 11.37 5.43
N ALA A 175 4.00 12.12 4.33
CA ALA A 175 4.19 13.56 4.28
C ALA A 175 3.14 14.21 3.38
N LEU A 176 3.09 15.55 3.40
CA LEU A 176 2.18 16.32 2.55
C LEU A 176 2.88 16.75 1.25
N PHE A 177 2.38 16.24 0.14
CA PHE A 177 2.76 16.67 -1.20
C PHE A 177 1.86 17.82 -1.64
N TYR A 178 2.43 18.78 -2.36
CA TYR A 178 1.70 19.93 -2.88
C TYR A 178 2.10 20.28 -4.31
N ASN A 179 1.12 20.64 -5.13
CA ASN A 179 1.35 21.11 -6.49
C ASN A 179 1.77 22.58 -6.47
N LYS A 180 3.05 22.85 -6.80
CA LYS A 180 3.66 24.17 -6.67
C LYS A 180 2.96 25.22 -7.53
N LYS A 181 2.56 24.85 -8.75
CA LYS A 181 1.88 25.75 -9.68
C LYS A 181 0.49 26.11 -9.17
N VAL A 182 -0.25 25.14 -8.67
CA VAL A 182 -1.61 25.34 -8.13
C VAL A 182 -1.57 26.25 -6.91
N LEU A 183 -0.68 25.99 -5.94
CA LEU A 183 -0.52 26.83 -4.75
C LEU A 183 -0.04 28.26 -5.11
N ALA A 184 0.93 28.39 -6.02
CA ALA A 184 1.41 29.70 -6.47
C ALA A 184 0.33 30.54 -7.15
N ALA A 185 -0.53 29.92 -7.98
CA ALA A 185 -1.64 30.60 -8.63
C ALA A 185 -2.68 31.09 -7.61
N ALA A 186 -2.94 30.31 -6.56
CA ALA A 186 -3.83 30.67 -5.46
C ALA A 186 -3.18 31.62 -4.43
N LYS A 187 -1.86 31.86 -4.51
CA LYS A 187 -1.06 32.60 -3.53
C LYS A 187 -1.11 31.98 -2.12
N ILE A 188 -1.18 30.66 -2.06
CA ILE A 188 -1.21 29.84 -0.85
C ILE A 188 0.18 29.25 -0.61
N GLN A 189 0.61 29.19 0.65
CA GLN A 189 1.80 28.42 1.07
C GLN A 189 1.37 27.02 1.51
N PRO A 190 2.26 26.01 1.46
CA PRO A 190 1.91 24.69 1.97
C PRO A 190 1.44 24.76 3.43
N PRO A 191 0.29 24.15 3.78
CA PRO A 191 -0.27 24.27 5.12
C PRO A 191 0.60 23.52 6.12
N THR A 192 0.71 24.08 7.33
CA THR A 192 1.49 23.51 8.44
C THR A 192 0.61 23.04 9.59
N THR A 193 -0.65 23.48 9.63
CA THR A 193 -1.63 23.07 10.64
C THR A 193 -2.89 22.49 10.01
N TRP A 194 -3.68 21.73 10.78
CA TRP A 194 -4.94 21.18 10.29
C TRP A 194 -5.94 22.26 9.88
N SER A 195 -5.99 23.37 10.62
CA SER A 195 -6.86 24.50 10.27
C SER A 195 -6.45 25.14 8.95
N GLU A 196 -5.14 25.24 8.67
CA GLU A 196 -4.64 25.69 7.37
C GLU A 196 -4.95 24.66 6.29
N LEU A 197 -4.72 23.37 6.55
CA LEU A 197 -5.02 22.28 5.61
C LEU A 197 -6.49 22.28 5.17
N GLU A 198 -7.44 22.34 6.11
CA GLU A 198 -8.87 22.38 5.79
C GLU A 198 -9.24 23.64 4.99
N ALA A 199 -8.74 24.81 5.39
CA ALA A 199 -9.01 26.08 4.73
C ALA A 199 -8.43 26.13 3.32
N ASP A 200 -7.18 25.71 3.16
CA ASP A 200 -6.46 25.71 1.89
C ASP A 200 -7.04 24.65 0.96
N ALA A 201 -7.34 23.44 1.44
CA ALA A 201 -8.03 22.42 0.64
C ALA A 201 -9.36 22.97 0.10
N LYS A 202 -10.15 23.65 0.94
CA LYS A 202 -11.40 24.28 0.49
C LYS A 202 -11.15 25.37 -0.57
N ALA A 203 -10.15 26.23 -0.38
CA ALA A 203 -9.81 27.30 -1.32
C ALA A 203 -9.26 26.79 -2.66
N LEU A 204 -8.54 25.67 -2.63
CA LEU A 204 -7.92 25.03 -3.80
C LEU A 204 -8.91 24.15 -4.58
N THR A 205 -10.08 23.85 -4.02
CA THR A 205 -11.11 23.05 -4.67
C THR A 205 -11.84 23.87 -5.74
N HIS A 206 -11.74 23.45 -6.99
CA HIS A 206 -12.38 24.13 -8.12
C HIS A 206 -12.65 23.18 -9.28
N GLY A 207 -13.85 23.26 -9.88
CA GLY A 207 -14.23 22.40 -11.00
C GLY A 207 -14.14 20.92 -10.63
N ASN A 208 -13.24 20.19 -11.30
CA ASN A 208 -12.98 18.76 -11.05
C ASN A 208 -11.74 18.52 -10.18
N THR A 209 -11.05 19.57 -9.72
CA THR A 209 -9.86 19.46 -8.87
C THR A 209 -10.26 19.57 -7.41
N TYR A 210 -9.96 18.54 -6.62
CA TYR A 210 -10.08 18.56 -5.17
C TYR A 210 -8.88 19.28 -4.54
N GLY A 211 -9.10 19.93 -3.41
CA GLY A 211 -8.01 20.57 -2.67
C GLY A 211 -7.09 19.57 -1.99
N PHE A 212 -7.63 18.44 -1.53
CA PHE A 212 -6.88 17.41 -0.83
C PHE A 212 -7.30 16.01 -1.29
N ALA A 213 -6.32 15.13 -1.49
CA ALA A 213 -6.52 13.71 -1.75
C ALA A 213 -5.78 12.86 -0.71
N PHE A 214 -6.44 11.80 -0.26
CA PHE A 214 -5.92 10.84 0.71
C PHE A 214 -6.51 9.45 0.40
N SER A 215 -5.92 8.43 0.99
CA SER A 215 -6.32 7.03 0.83
C SER A 215 -7.08 6.57 2.06
N ALA A 216 -8.28 6.05 1.89
CA ALA A 216 -9.05 5.43 2.98
C ALA A 216 -9.84 4.19 2.54
N PRO A 217 -9.24 3.19 1.85
CA PRO A 217 -9.92 1.94 1.54
C PRO A 217 -10.11 1.10 2.82
N ALA A 218 -11.02 0.13 2.81
CA ALA A 218 -11.28 -0.74 3.96
C ALA A 218 -10.16 -1.79 4.19
N ASN A 219 -8.94 -1.32 4.43
CA ASN A 219 -7.74 -2.09 4.76
C ASN A 219 -6.71 -1.18 5.46
N GLU A 220 -5.53 -1.73 5.76
CA GLU A 220 -4.43 -1.07 6.47
C GLU A 220 -4.04 0.31 5.93
N GLN A 221 -4.21 0.59 4.63
CA GLN A 221 -3.88 1.91 4.07
C GLN A 221 -4.71 3.04 4.67
N ALA A 222 -5.96 2.79 5.09
CA ALA A 222 -6.76 3.81 5.77
C ALA A 222 -6.17 4.14 7.15
N THR A 223 -5.91 3.11 7.96
CA THR A 223 -5.35 3.32 9.30
C THR A 223 -3.96 3.95 9.24
N PHE A 224 -3.11 3.53 8.31
CA PHE A 224 -1.80 4.15 8.08
C PHE A 224 -1.92 5.65 7.72
N GLN A 225 -2.88 6.05 6.88
CA GLN A 225 -3.14 7.46 6.55
C GLN A 225 -3.83 8.24 7.70
N PHE A 226 -4.51 7.55 8.61
CA PHE A 226 -5.11 8.18 9.78
C PHE A 226 -4.09 8.45 10.91
N GLU A 227 -3.04 7.63 11.00
CA GLU A 227 -2.04 7.67 12.07
C GLU A 227 -1.33 9.01 12.26
N PRO A 228 -0.92 9.75 11.20
CA PRO A 228 -0.36 11.09 11.36
C PRO A 228 -1.29 12.05 12.10
N PHE A 229 -2.60 12.02 11.79
CA PHE A 229 -3.59 12.85 12.47
C PHE A 229 -3.81 12.38 13.91
N LEU A 230 -3.93 11.07 14.11
CA LEU A 230 -4.14 10.47 15.42
C LEU A 230 -3.01 10.83 16.38
N TRP A 231 -1.77 10.51 16.03
CA TRP A 231 -0.65 10.62 16.95
C TRP A 231 -0.11 12.03 17.11
N SER A 232 -0.16 12.87 16.07
CA SER A 232 0.19 14.29 16.21
C SER A 232 -0.74 15.02 17.19
N ASN A 233 -1.93 14.47 17.43
CA ASN A 233 -2.89 14.96 18.42
C ASN A 233 -2.86 14.19 19.75
N ASN A 234 -1.83 13.37 19.98
CA ASN A 234 -1.68 12.53 21.18
C ASN A 234 -2.79 11.47 21.35
N GLY A 235 -3.43 11.04 20.26
CA GLY A 235 -4.26 9.86 20.25
C GLY A 235 -3.45 8.58 20.45
N ASP A 236 -4.15 7.49 20.75
CA ASP A 236 -3.56 6.18 21.06
C ASP A 236 -4.38 5.08 20.37
N LEU A 237 -3.71 4.14 19.70
CA LEU A 237 -4.35 3.04 18.98
C LEU A 237 -5.07 2.05 19.92
N SER A 238 -4.70 2.01 21.20
CA SER A 238 -5.39 1.24 22.24
C SER A 238 -6.60 1.98 22.84
N LYS A 239 -6.67 3.31 22.65
CA LYS A 239 -7.72 4.20 23.18
C LYS A 239 -8.24 5.19 22.13
N VAL A 240 -8.92 4.65 21.11
CA VAL A 240 -9.34 5.36 19.90
C VAL A 240 -10.63 6.19 20.05
N ASP A 241 -11.42 6.02 21.11
CA ASP A 241 -12.62 6.84 21.38
C ASP A 241 -12.32 8.13 22.17
N SER A 242 -11.05 8.47 22.36
CA SER A 242 -10.62 9.69 23.04
C SER A 242 -11.02 10.95 22.24
N SER A 243 -11.15 12.08 22.92
CA SER A 243 -11.43 13.36 22.25
C SER A 243 -10.36 13.74 21.22
N ALA A 244 -9.09 13.36 21.46
CA ALA A 244 -7.99 13.57 20.53
C ALA A 244 -8.16 12.78 19.23
N SER A 245 -8.47 11.48 19.35
CA SER A 245 -8.71 10.59 18.22
C SER A 245 -9.95 10.99 17.42
N VAL A 246 -11.01 11.41 18.12
CA VAL A 246 -12.25 11.89 17.49
C VAL A 246 -12.01 13.19 16.72
N ALA A 247 -11.25 14.13 17.28
CA ALA A 247 -10.88 15.35 16.58
C ALA A 247 -10.01 15.08 15.34
N ALA A 248 -9.08 14.12 15.42
CA ALA A 248 -8.25 13.69 14.29
C ALA A 248 -9.11 13.15 13.13
N LEU A 249 -10.02 12.21 13.41
CA LEU A 249 -10.89 11.63 12.37
C LEU A 249 -11.84 12.69 11.79
N GLN A 250 -12.25 13.64 12.62
CA GLN A 250 -13.14 14.72 12.19
C GLN A 250 -12.52 15.62 11.12
N VAL A 251 -11.18 15.77 11.07
CA VAL A 251 -10.50 16.54 10.01
C VAL A 251 -10.77 15.94 8.63
N LEU A 252 -10.61 14.62 8.48
CA LEU A 252 -10.87 13.91 7.22
C LEU A 252 -12.36 13.93 6.85
N VAL A 253 -13.24 13.72 7.84
CA VAL A 253 -14.70 13.81 7.65
C VAL A 253 -15.11 15.21 7.20
N ASN A 254 -14.56 16.25 7.80
CA ASN A 254 -14.84 17.64 7.42
C ASN A 254 -14.45 17.91 5.96
N MET A 255 -13.28 17.47 5.51
CA MET A 255 -12.84 17.69 4.14
C MET A 255 -13.74 17.00 3.11
N ILE A 256 -14.21 15.78 3.40
CA ILE A 256 -15.23 15.12 2.55
C ILE A 256 -16.55 15.90 2.56
N GLN A 257 -17.04 16.31 3.73
CA GLN A 257 -18.32 17.01 3.86
C GLN A 257 -18.32 18.39 3.20
N GLN A 258 -17.18 19.09 3.25
CA GLN A 258 -16.98 20.38 2.60
C GLN A 258 -16.77 20.25 1.09
N GLY A 259 -16.59 19.02 0.58
CA GLY A 259 -16.32 18.73 -0.82
C GLY A 259 -14.88 19.04 -1.23
N SER A 260 -13.97 19.30 -0.28
CA SER A 260 -12.56 19.58 -0.56
C SER A 260 -11.71 18.32 -0.72
N ALA A 261 -12.24 17.18 -0.29
CA ALA A 261 -11.75 15.85 -0.62
C ALA A 261 -12.86 14.99 -1.24
N SER A 262 -12.47 14.05 -2.10
CA SER A 262 -13.41 13.17 -2.79
C SER A 262 -13.94 12.06 -1.89
N LYS A 263 -15.21 11.69 -2.05
CA LYS A 263 -15.74 10.43 -1.52
C LYS A 263 -15.10 9.19 -2.17
N GLY A 264 -14.43 9.37 -3.32
CA GLY A 264 -13.63 8.33 -3.95
C GLY A 264 -12.50 7.79 -3.05
N ALA A 265 -12.01 8.61 -2.10
CA ALA A 265 -10.95 8.23 -1.15
C ALA A 265 -11.23 6.90 -0.42
N LEU A 266 -12.51 6.60 -0.17
CA LEU A 266 -12.97 5.34 0.44
C LEU A 266 -12.64 4.08 -0.38
N ASN A 267 -12.22 4.23 -1.64
CA ASN A 267 -11.87 3.13 -2.55
C ASN A 267 -10.51 3.32 -3.23
N TRP A 268 -9.78 4.38 -2.89
CA TRP A 268 -8.48 4.69 -3.49
C TRP A 268 -7.39 4.07 -2.63
N GLY A 269 -6.53 3.24 -3.24
CA GLY A 269 -5.23 2.97 -2.65
C GLY A 269 -4.32 4.19 -2.76
N GLN A 270 -3.18 4.16 -2.09
CA GLN A 270 -2.18 5.22 -2.15
C GLN A 270 -1.67 5.51 -3.59
N PRO A 271 -1.53 4.52 -4.49
CA PRO A 271 -1.22 4.79 -5.90
C PRO A 271 -2.35 5.51 -6.66
N ASP A 272 -3.62 5.28 -6.30
CA ASP A 272 -4.75 5.99 -6.89
C ASP A 272 -4.74 7.46 -6.45
N VAL A 273 -4.34 7.75 -5.21
CA VAL A 273 -4.12 9.12 -4.70
C VAL A 273 -3.00 9.82 -5.47
N ALA A 274 -1.87 9.13 -5.68
CA ALA A 274 -0.78 9.63 -6.52
C ALA A 274 -1.24 9.91 -7.95
N THR A 275 -2.13 9.07 -8.50
CA THR A 275 -2.76 9.31 -9.80
C THR A 275 -3.59 10.59 -9.80
N GLN A 276 -4.44 10.81 -8.79
CA GLN A 276 -5.25 12.04 -8.71
C GLN A 276 -4.36 13.29 -8.65
N PHE A 277 -3.26 13.24 -7.89
CA PHE A 277 -2.31 14.35 -7.79
C PHE A 277 -1.53 14.57 -9.10
N GLY A 278 -0.97 13.49 -9.66
CA GLY A 278 -0.15 13.49 -10.88
C GLY A 278 -0.90 13.98 -12.12
N GLU A 279 -2.21 13.69 -12.20
CA GLU A 279 -3.09 14.17 -13.28
C GLU A 279 -3.63 15.60 -13.03
N GLY A 280 -3.34 16.21 -11.88
CA GLY A 280 -3.83 17.55 -11.52
C GLY A 280 -5.28 17.58 -11.00
N ASN A 281 -5.85 16.43 -10.65
CA ASN A 281 -7.17 16.31 -10.03
C ASN A 281 -7.14 16.57 -8.51
N ALA A 282 -5.95 16.69 -7.91
CA ALA A 282 -5.75 17.09 -6.52
C ALA A 282 -4.63 18.13 -6.37
N ALA A 283 -4.84 19.15 -5.53
CA ALA A 283 -3.85 20.21 -5.28
C ALA A 283 -2.82 19.82 -4.20
N LEU A 284 -3.28 19.09 -3.18
CA LEU A 284 -2.51 18.52 -2.08
C LEU A 284 -2.78 17.01 -2.04
N MET A 285 -1.79 16.22 -1.64
CA MET A 285 -2.03 14.83 -1.27
C MET A 285 -1.20 14.41 -0.06
N GLU A 286 -1.76 13.52 0.75
CA GLU A 286 -1.01 12.76 1.74
C GLU A 286 -0.51 11.46 1.11
N ASN A 287 0.80 11.25 1.13
CA ASN A 287 1.41 10.01 0.64
C ASN A 287 2.83 9.86 1.16
N GLY A 288 3.51 8.79 0.78
CA GLY A 288 4.91 8.60 1.12
C GLY A 288 5.87 8.70 -0.06
N PRO A 289 7.17 8.52 0.21
CA PRO A 289 8.22 8.76 -0.77
C PRO A 289 8.23 7.74 -1.92
N TRP A 290 7.56 6.59 -1.77
CA TRP A 290 7.45 5.58 -2.83
C TRP A 290 6.65 6.00 -4.06
N GLU A 291 5.87 7.07 -3.95
CA GLU A 291 5.16 7.63 -5.10
C GLU A 291 6.01 8.64 -5.88
N ILE A 292 7.14 9.10 -5.35
CA ILE A 292 8.03 10.04 -6.06
C ILE A 292 8.48 9.46 -7.42
N PRO A 293 8.95 8.19 -7.53
CA PRO A 293 9.27 7.60 -8.82
C PRO A 293 8.09 7.61 -9.81
N ALA A 294 6.85 7.39 -9.35
CA ALA A 294 5.67 7.43 -10.21
C ALA A 294 5.42 8.88 -10.70
N LEU A 295 5.45 9.86 -9.80
CA LEU A 295 5.29 11.27 -10.14
C LEU A 295 6.32 11.74 -11.19
N GLU A 296 7.58 11.36 -11.03
CA GLU A 296 8.65 11.78 -11.93
C GLU A 296 8.65 11.03 -13.27
N GLN A 297 8.45 9.71 -13.25
CA GLN A 297 8.62 8.88 -14.44
C GLN A 297 7.33 8.75 -15.26
N GLN A 298 6.18 8.62 -14.60
CA GLN A 298 4.89 8.42 -15.27
C GLN A 298 4.16 9.74 -15.53
N TYR A 299 4.12 10.64 -14.53
CA TYR A 299 3.40 11.93 -14.65
C TYR A 299 4.30 13.09 -15.06
N HIS A 300 5.61 12.84 -15.22
CA HIS A 300 6.62 13.82 -15.64
C HIS A 300 6.67 15.08 -14.76
N MET A 301 6.28 14.96 -13.50
CA MET A 301 6.37 16.03 -12.52
C MET A 301 7.76 16.04 -11.91
N LYS A 302 8.43 17.19 -11.88
CA LYS A 302 9.77 17.30 -11.30
C LYS A 302 9.70 17.78 -9.85
N PHE A 303 10.33 17.07 -8.93
CA PHE A 303 10.46 17.52 -7.55
C PHE A 303 11.14 18.90 -7.48
N GLY A 304 10.63 19.77 -6.62
CA GLY A 304 11.13 21.13 -6.44
C GLY A 304 10.70 22.13 -7.53
N VAL A 305 10.17 21.65 -8.67
CA VAL A 305 9.67 22.49 -9.78
C VAL A 305 8.15 22.42 -9.86
N ASP A 306 7.59 21.23 -10.07
CA ASP A 306 6.16 21.01 -10.28
C ASP A 306 5.43 20.66 -8.98
N PHE A 307 6.09 19.87 -8.12
CA PHE A 307 5.60 19.54 -6.78
C PHE A 307 6.68 19.73 -5.72
N GLY A 308 6.26 19.82 -4.48
CA GLY A 308 7.14 19.72 -3.32
C GLY A 308 6.52 18.84 -2.25
N VAL A 309 7.31 18.57 -1.22
CA VAL A 309 6.90 17.80 -0.04
C VAL A 309 7.23 18.63 1.20
N VAL A 310 6.32 18.65 2.16
CA VAL A 310 6.51 19.23 3.50
C VAL A 310 6.04 18.21 4.56
N PRO A 311 6.49 18.33 5.82
CA PRO A 311 6.01 17.47 6.90
C PRO A 311 4.48 17.46 7.01
N MET A 312 3.92 16.42 7.64
CA MET A 312 2.49 16.35 7.86
C MET A 312 1.98 17.54 8.69
N PRO A 313 0.85 18.16 8.31
CA PRO A 313 0.25 19.24 9.10
C PRO A 313 -0.11 18.77 10.51
N VAL A 314 0.09 19.65 11.50
CA VAL A 314 -0.11 19.35 12.92
C VAL A 314 -1.40 19.97 13.47
N PRO A 315 -1.93 19.52 14.63
CA PRO A 315 -3.18 20.06 15.17
C PRO A 315 -3.17 21.57 15.41
N GLN A 316 -2.01 22.11 15.80
CA GLN A 316 -1.81 23.52 16.07
C GLN A 316 -0.33 23.89 15.92
N ALA A 317 -0.07 25.17 15.65
CA ALA A 317 1.29 25.68 15.53
C ALA A 317 2.13 25.35 16.78
N GLY A 318 3.37 24.90 16.57
CA GLY A 318 4.30 24.51 17.64
C GLY A 318 4.20 23.05 18.08
N ALA A 319 3.18 22.30 17.64
CA ALA A 319 3.19 20.84 17.74
C ALA A 319 4.20 20.22 16.76
N GLN A 320 4.51 18.94 16.95
CA GLN A 320 5.39 18.18 16.06
C GLN A 320 4.56 17.13 15.32
N PRO A 321 4.85 16.87 14.03
CA PRO A 321 4.26 15.75 13.33
C PRO A 321 4.72 14.45 13.98
N VAL A 322 3.82 13.49 14.10
CA VAL A 322 4.10 12.14 14.59
C VAL A 322 3.51 11.17 13.57
N VAL A 323 4.38 10.60 12.74
CA VAL A 323 4.00 9.77 11.58
C VAL A 323 4.23 8.28 11.86
N PRO A 324 3.62 7.37 11.09
CA PRO A 324 3.92 5.95 11.19
C PRO A 324 5.21 5.56 10.53
N LEU A 325 5.95 4.70 11.24
CA LEU A 325 7.04 3.95 10.65
C LEU A 325 6.44 2.86 9.75
N GLY A 326 6.48 3.12 8.44
CA GLY A 326 6.18 2.15 7.40
C GLY A 326 7.43 1.44 6.88
N GLY A 327 7.28 0.77 5.75
CA GLY A 327 8.31 -0.05 5.11
C GLY A 327 8.06 -1.55 5.32
N GLU A 328 8.38 -2.34 4.30
CA GLU A 328 8.24 -3.79 4.32
C GLU A 328 9.48 -4.49 4.85
N ALA A 329 9.32 -5.77 5.14
CA ALA A 329 10.40 -6.65 5.52
C ALA A 329 10.36 -7.97 4.73
N TRP A 330 11.54 -8.41 4.30
CA TRP A 330 11.75 -9.75 3.78
C TRP A 330 11.57 -10.78 4.89
N THR A 331 10.69 -11.74 4.68
CA THR A 331 10.48 -12.89 5.56
C THR A 331 10.69 -14.18 4.80
N ILE A 332 11.12 -15.23 5.51
CA ILE A 332 11.39 -16.55 4.93
C ILE A 332 10.48 -17.56 5.62
N PRO A 333 9.39 -18.00 4.98
CA PRO A 333 8.56 -19.07 5.50
C PRO A 333 9.34 -20.36 5.77
N VAL A 334 8.88 -21.13 6.77
CA VAL A 334 9.47 -22.43 7.09
C VAL A 334 9.36 -23.37 5.89
N ASN A 335 10.45 -24.09 5.59
CA ASN A 335 10.49 -25.05 4.50
C ASN A 335 11.13 -26.36 4.98
N SER A 336 10.62 -27.50 4.50
CA SER A 336 11.18 -28.81 4.84
C SER A 336 12.52 -29.06 4.14
N ASP A 337 12.77 -28.41 3.00
CA ASP A 337 14.06 -28.42 2.32
C ASP A 337 14.93 -27.26 2.81
N THR A 338 15.86 -27.58 3.73
CA THR A 338 16.82 -26.60 4.28
C THR A 338 17.71 -25.94 3.22
N ALA A 339 17.91 -26.57 2.05
CA ALA A 339 18.66 -25.94 0.96
C ALA A 339 17.87 -24.79 0.32
N VAL A 340 16.53 -24.91 0.27
CA VAL A 340 15.64 -23.83 -0.18
C VAL A 340 15.65 -22.68 0.82
N THR A 341 15.52 -22.96 2.13
CA THR A 341 15.63 -21.93 3.17
C THR A 341 16.96 -21.19 3.10
N LYS A 342 18.07 -21.92 2.94
CA LYS A 342 19.39 -21.31 2.78
C LYS A 342 19.46 -20.45 1.52
N ALA A 343 18.96 -20.93 0.38
CA ALA A 343 18.95 -20.18 -0.87
C ALA A 343 18.08 -18.90 -0.78
N SER A 344 16.95 -18.96 -0.08
CA SER A 344 16.14 -17.77 0.25
C SER A 344 16.94 -16.75 1.06
N TRP A 345 17.63 -17.21 2.11
CA TRP A 345 18.48 -16.34 2.92
C TRP A 345 19.62 -15.72 2.10
N ASP A 346 20.32 -16.51 1.29
CA ASP A 346 21.44 -16.03 0.49
C ASP A 346 20.98 -14.91 -0.48
N LEU A 347 19.77 -15.02 -1.05
CA LEU A 347 19.17 -13.97 -1.87
C LEU A 347 18.82 -12.73 -1.04
N VAL A 348 18.12 -12.88 0.09
CA VAL A 348 17.77 -11.75 0.98
C VAL A 348 19.04 -11.03 1.43
N ASN A 349 20.03 -11.75 1.97
CA ASN A 349 21.31 -11.17 2.38
C ASN A 349 22.04 -10.46 1.22
N TRP A 350 21.95 -10.97 -0.01
CA TRP A 350 22.54 -10.31 -1.19
C TRP A 350 21.83 -9.01 -1.54
N LEU A 351 20.50 -8.95 -1.48
CA LEU A 351 19.72 -7.73 -1.70
C LEU A 351 20.07 -6.63 -0.71
N GLU A 352 20.43 -7.02 0.51
CA GLU A 352 20.75 -6.12 1.63
C GLU A 352 22.23 -5.67 1.65
N GLN A 353 23.03 -6.09 0.67
CA GLN A 353 24.39 -5.56 0.52
C GLN A 353 24.35 -4.11 0.03
N PRO A 354 25.31 -3.23 0.41
CA PRO A 354 25.19 -1.78 0.21
C PRO A 354 24.82 -1.33 -1.22
N ASP A 355 25.41 -1.95 -2.25
CA ASP A 355 25.16 -1.58 -3.66
C ASP A 355 23.79 -2.06 -4.17
N GLN A 356 23.32 -3.20 -3.66
CA GLN A 356 22.02 -3.77 -4.02
C GLN A 356 20.91 -3.03 -3.28
N LEU A 357 21.10 -2.80 -1.97
CA LEU A 357 20.16 -2.09 -1.12
C LEU A 357 19.98 -0.66 -1.61
N ARG A 358 21.08 0.04 -1.93
CA ARG A 358 21.00 1.37 -2.56
C ARG A 358 20.16 1.36 -3.85
N GLN A 359 20.40 0.40 -4.74
CA GLN A 359 19.62 0.29 -5.98
C GLN A 359 18.14 -0.01 -5.71
N LEU A 360 17.86 -0.84 -4.71
CA LEU A 360 16.52 -1.21 -4.31
C LEU A 360 15.77 0.03 -3.77
N ASP A 361 16.35 0.70 -2.78
CA ASP A 361 15.75 1.86 -2.11
C ASP A 361 15.58 3.07 -3.05
N GLU A 362 16.56 3.36 -3.92
CA GLU A 362 16.43 4.41 -4.93
C GLU A 362 15.29 4.12 -5.92
N GLY A 363 15.14 2.86 -6.33
CA GLY A 363 14.04 2.43 -7.21
C GLY A 363 12.67 2.41 -6.52
N PHE A 364 12.67 2.29 -5.20
CA PHE A 364 11.48 2.20 -4.37
C PHE A 364 11.06 3.53 -3.78
N GLY A 365 11.93 4.54 -3.80
CA GLY A 365 11.73 5.78 -3.06
C GLY A 365 11.81 5.57 -1.54
N TYR A 366 12.54 4.56 -1.07
CA TYR A 366 12.67 4.25 0.36
C TYR A 366 13.93 4.84 0.97
N ILE A 367 13.92 4.92 2.30
CA ILE A 367 15.11 5.25 3.08
C ILE A 367 15.68 3.94 3.63
N PRO A 368 16.93 3.56 3.29
CA PRO A 368 17.51 2.30 3.73
C PRO A 368 17.41 2.07 5.23
N ALA A 369 17.14 0.83 5.65
CA ALA A 369 17.09 0.48 7.07
C ALA A 369 18.46 0.34 7.72
N ILE A 370 19.48 0.09 6.91
CA ILE A 370 20.88 0.04 7.34
C ILE A 370 21.46 1.46 7.34
N LYS A 371 21.91 1.92 8.52
CA LYS A 371 22.38 3.29 8.77
C LYS A 371 23.46 3.76 7.80
N SER A 372 24.42 2.90 7.48
CA SER A 372 25.52 3.26 6.57
C SER A 372 25.03 3.51 5.15
N THR A 373 24.07 2.72 4.67
CA THR A 373 23.48 2.88 3.35
C THR A 373 22.54 4.09 3.33
N ALA A 374 21.75 4.29 4.38
CA ALA A 374 20.87 5.45 4.53
C ALA A 374 21.64 6.77 4.43
N ALA A 375 22.79 6.88 5.10
CA ALA A 375 23.63 8.07 5.04
C ALA A 375 24.13 8.40 3.62
N LEU A 376 24.37 7.37 2.79
CA LEU A 376 24.76 7.56 1.39
C LEU A 376 23.58 7.99 0.52
N VAL A 377 22.43 7.32 0.68
CA VAL A 377 21.21 7.63 -0.10
C VAL A 377 20.70 9.04 0.21
N LEU A 378 20.61 9.43 1.49
CA LEU A 378 20.11 10.75 1.89
C LEU A 378 21.00 11.90 1.41
N LYS A 379 22.32 11.67 1.36
CA LYS A 379 23.26 12.66 0.81
C LYS A 379 23.01 12.94 -0.67
N ASP A 380 22.65 11.92 -1.43
CA ASP A 380 22.48 12.00 -2.88
C ASP A 380 21.03 12.31 -3.29
N ASN A 381 20.07 12.13 -2.38
CA ASN A 381 18.64 12.31 -2.63
C ASN A 381 17.96 13.24 -1.61
N PRO A 382 18.09 14.57 -1.76
CA PRO A 382 17.50 15.53 -0.82
C PRO A 382 15.97 15.52 -0.82
N THR A 383 15.32 14.86 -1.78
CA THR A 383 13.85 14.70 -1.80
C THR A 383 13.34 13.85 -0.63
N LEU A 384 14.21 12.97 -0.11
CA LEU A 384 13.90 12.09 1.02
C LEU A 384 14.13 12.77 2.39
N GLN A 385 14.71 13.97 2.43
CA GLN A 385 15.11 14.60 3.69
C GLN A 385 13.93 14.89 4.61
N VAL A 386 12.77 15.28 4.05
CA VAL A 386 11.55 15.54 4.84
C VAL A 386 11.13 14.30 5.62
N PHE A 387 11.05 13.16 4.94
CA PHE A 387 10.73 11.86 5.53
C PHE A 387 11.80 11.41 6.54
N ALA A 388 13.08 11.59 6.20
CA ALA A 388 14.18 11.27 7.13
C ALA A 388 14.14 12.12 8.42
N ASP A 389 13.70 13.37 8.33
CA ASP A 389 13.54 14.25 9.49
C ASP A 389 12.34 13.83 10.35
N GLU A 390 11.24 13.37 9.74
CA GLU A 390 10.04 12.88 10.44
C GLU A 390 10.28 11.55 11.18
N PHE A 391 11.26 10.73 10.78
CA PHE A 391 11.67 9.56 11.57
C PHE A 391 12.12 9.84 13.00
N ASN A 392 12.49 11.09 13.33
CA ASN A 392 12.80 11.46 14.70
C ASN A 392 11.59 11.36 15.65
N THR A 393 10.39 11.44 15.10
CA THR A 393 9.13 11.36 15.85
C THR A 393 8.26 10.17 15.43
N ALA A 394 8.66 9.43 14.39
CA ALA A 394 7.90 8.30 13.88
C ALA A 394 7.66 7.21 14.93
N ARG A 395 6.49 6.56 14.86
CA ARG A 395 6.09 5.49 15.77
C ARG A 395 5.93 4.17 15.03
N ALA A 396 6.46 3.11 15.62
CA ALA A 396 6.18 1.76 15.17
C ALA A 396 4.77 1.33 15.61
N ARG A 397 3.97 0.92 14.64
CA ARG A 397 2.58 0.45 14.78
C ARG A 397 2.41 -0.68 15.81
N THR A 398 3.41 -1.57 15.88
CA THR A 398 3.43 -2.71 16.80
C THR A 398 4.06 -2.42 18.16
N ALA A 399 4.60 -1.23 18.41
CA ALA A 399 5.35 -0.95 19.64
C ALA A 399 4.55 -1.19 20.92
N GLN A 400 3.26 -0.86 20.92
CA GLN A 400 2.35 -1.07 22.05
C GLN A 400 1.47 -2.32 21.90
N LEU A 401 1.14 -2.67 20.66
CA LEU A 401 0.09 -3.66 20.36
C LEU A 401 0.65 -5.03 19.98
N GLY A 402 1.94 -5.10 19.59
CA GLY A 402 2.59 -6.32 19.12
C GLY A 402 1.77 -7.02 18.03
N ALA A 403 1.66 -8.34 18.13
CA ALA A 403 0.89 -9.17 17.19
C ALA A 403 -0.63 -8.90 17.20
N LYS A 404 -1.15 -8.05 18.11
CA LYS A 404 -2.56 -7.65 18.13
C LYS A 404 -2.86 -6.49 17.19
N TYR A 405 -1.84 -5.78 16.70
CA TYR A 405 -2.00 -4.59 15.85
C TYR A 405 -2.94 -4.83 14.65
N PRO A 406 -2.79 -5.89 13.83
CA PRO A 406 -3.59 -6.02 12.61
C PRO A 406 -5.11 -6.04 12.86
N LYS A 407 -5.55 -6.66 13.96
CA LYS A 407 -6.97 -6.66 14.35
C LYS A 407 -7.43 -5.32 14.94
N VAL A 408 -6.53 -4.60 15.62
CA VAL A 408 -6.83 -3.24 16.11
C VAL A 408 -6.98 -2.29 14.93
N SER A 409 -6.08 -2.36 13.96
CA SER A 409 -6.16 -1.62 12.70
C SER A 409 -7.47 -1.92 11.97
N GLU A 410 -7.91 -3.18 11.93
CA GLU A 410 -9.20 -3.56 11.33
C GLU A 410 -10.40 -2.86 11.95
N ALA A 411 -10.43 -2.76 13.27
CA ALA A 411 -11.48 -2.02 13.96
C ALA A 411 -11.43 -0.51 13.63
N ILE A 412 -10.23 0.05 13.48
CA ILE A 412 -10.01 1.47 13.17
C ILE A 412 -10.46 1.79 11.74
N TRP A 413 -9.95 1.11 10.71
CA TRP A 413 -10.38 1.41 9.33
C TRP A 413 -11.88 1.17 9.14
N THR A 414 -12.49 0.23 9.87
CA THR A 414 -13.95 0.04 9.85
C THR A 414 -14.69 1.26 10.42
N ALA A 415 -14.18 1.86 11.50
CA ALA A 415 -14.72 3.11 12.02
C ALA A 415 -14.50 4.28 11.04
N GLU A 416 -13.34 4.36 10.39
CA GLU A 416 -13.07 5.36 9.35
C GLU A 416 -14.10 5.25 8.21
N GLN A 417 -14.33 4.05 7.65
CA GLN A 417 -15.37 3.83 6.64
C GLN A 417 -16.74 4.38 7.08
N SER A 418 -17.14 4.05 8.30
CA SER A 418 -18.43 4.42 8.86
C SER A 418 -18.57 5.93 9.04
N ALA A 419 -17.52 6.61 9.50
CA ALA A 419 -17.51 8.06 9.70
C ALA A 419 -17.43 8.82 8.38
N LEU A 420 -16.53 8.43 7.47
CA LEU A 420 -16.30 9.10 6.18
C LEU A 420 -17.49 8.96 5.23
N THR A 421 -18.25 7.86 5.31
CA THR A 421 -19.52 7.71 4.58
C THR A 421 -20.66 8.54 5.18
N GLY A 422 -20.51 9.01 6.43
CA GLY A 422 -21.55 9.70 7.20
C GLY A 422 -22.57 8.77 7.83
N SER A 423 -22.31 7.45 7.85
CA SER A 423 -23.18 6.46 8.50
C SER A 423 -23.21 6.63 10.01
N HIS A 424 -22.09 7.07 10.60
CA HIS A 424 -21.95 7.43 12.00
C HIS A 424 -21.18 8.75 12.14
N SER A 425 -21.32 9.43 13.28
CA SER A 425 -20.38 10.48 13.65
C SER A 425 -19.02 9.89 14.01
N SER A 426 -17.94 10.68 13.90
CA SER A 426 -16.59 10.26 14.29
C SER A 426 -16.53 9.68 15.71
N GLN A 427 -17.24 10.31 16.66
CA GLN A 427 -17.35 9.80 18.04
C GLN A 427 -18.04 8.43 18.08
N ALA A 428 -19.19 8.26 17.42
CA ALA A 428 -19.93 7.01 17.48
C ALA A 428 -19.16 5.87 16.81
N ALA A 429 -18.53 6.14 15.66
CA ALA A 429 -17.70 5.17 14.95
C ALA A 429 -16.51 4.71 15.80
N LEU A 430 -15.76 5.65 16.40
CA LEU A 430 -14.60 5.31 17.22
C LEU A 430 -14.99 4.68 18.57
N THR A 431 -16.13 5.03 19.15
CA THR A 431 -16.67 4.32 20.32
C THR A 431 -17.00 2.86 20.00
N GLN A 432 -17.53 2.57 18.81
CA GLN A 432 -17.77 1.20 18.37
C GLN A 432 -16.44 0.44 18.15
N ALA A 433 -15.46 1.05 17.48
CA ALA A 433 -14.12 0.46 17.34
C ALA A 433 -13.47 0.18 18.69
N GLN A 434 -13.59 1.10 19.65
CA GLN A 434 -13.02 0.93 20.99
C GLN A 434 -13.57 -0.30 21.72
N GLN A 435 -14.85 -0.63 21.53
CA GLN A 435 -15.45 -1.83 22.13
C GLN A 435 -14.79 -3.10 21.57
N GLN A 436 -14.54 -3.15 20.26
CA GLN A 436 -13.86 -4.26 19.60
C GLN A 436 -12.40 -4.35 20.04
N ILE A 437 -11.69 -3.21 20.07
CA ILE A 437 -10.30 -3.11 20.52
C ILE A 437 -10.16 -3.57 21.97
N ALA A 438 -11.08 -3.20 22.87
CA ALA A 438 -11.06 -3.67 24.24
C ALA A 438 -11.17 -5.20 24.34
N THR A 439 -11.98 -5.84 23.49
CA THR A 439 -12.03 -7.32 23.41
C THR A 439 -10.72 -7.90 22.89
N ILE A 440 -10.13 -7.32 21.84
CA ILE A 440 -8.86 -7.77 21.25
C ILE A 440 -7.71 -7.69 22.27
N LEU A 441 -7.65 -6.61 23.05
CA LEU A 441 -6.56 -6.39 24.00
C LEU A 441 -6.67 -7.28 25.25
N ASN A 442 -7.90 -7.63 25.66
CA ASN A 442 -8.15 -8.47 26.83
C ASN A 442 -8.11 -9.98 26.54
N GLY A 443 -8.26 -10.40 25.28
CA GLY A 443 -8.05 -11.78 24.82
C GLY A 443 -6.59 -12.04 24.48
#